data_AF-A0A662FZB1-F1
#
_entry.id   AF-A0A662FZB1-F1
#
_cell.length_a   1.000
_cell.length_b   1.000
_cell.length_c   1.000
_cell.angle_alpha   90.00
_cell.angle_beta   90.00
_cell.angle_gamma   90.00
#
_symmetry.space_group_name_H-M   'P 1'
#
loop_
_entity.id
_entity.type
_entity.pdbx_description
1 polymer ?
#
loop_
_entity_poly.entity_id
_entity_poly.type
_entity_poly.pdbx_seq_one_letter_code
_entity_poly.pdbx_strand_id
1 'polypeptide(L)'
;MEKSLIFKFSNNELTTLFIEELEENLDVDTFSISVKGNTVKITIVSRDRNKVFHAMEVIKETYGKVRGIFSRDREGLYSYPLEILFRNFLNHPFPIDILIEILKKRGYIAYLDQGHLRTNINFYEINELLLRIFKINQSLIEKNIDPSTREKLILQAFLEESEK
;
A
#
# COMPACT_ATOMS: atom_id res chain seq x y z
N MET A 1 1.99 -31.98 -9.59
CA MET A 1 0.68 -31.34 -9.73
C MET A 1 0.89 -29.95 -10.30
N GLU A 2 0.04 -29.54 -11.25
CA GLU A 2 0.08 -28.22 -11.85
C GLU A 2 -1.25 -27.50 -11.58
N LYS A 3 -1.16 -26.23 -11.19
CA LYS A 3 -2.31 -25.34 -11.04
C LYS A 3 -2.00 -23.98 -11.63
N SER A 4 -2.99 -23.38 -12.28
CA SER A 4 -2.87 -22.01 -12.78
C SER A 4 -3.97 -21.12 -12.19
N LEU A 5 -3.59 -19.89 -11.88
CA LEU A 5 -4.48 -18.81 -11.48
C LEU A 5 -4.34 -17.68 -12.50
N ILE A 6 -5.44 -17.00 -12.81
CA ILE A 6 -5.47 -15.88 -13.75
C ILE A 6 -6.10 -14.68 -13.07
N PHE A 7 -5.41 -13.56 -13.09
CA PHE A 7 -5.84 -12.30 -12.51
C PHE A 7 -5.86 -11.21 -13.57
N LYS A 8 -6.87 -10.34 -13.48
CA LYS A 8 -7.00 -9.17 -14.35
C LYS A 8 -6.90 -7.91 -13.51
N PHE A 9 -6.14 -6.95 -14.01
CA PHE A 9 -5.90 -5.66 -13.39
C PHE A 9 -6.47 -4.53 -14.25
N SER A 10 -6.79 -3.41 -13.61
CA SER A 10 -7.30 -2.22 -14.31
C SER A 10 -6.17 -1.43 -14.99
N ASN A 11 -4.94 -1.51 -14.49
CA ASN A 11 -3.77 -0.81 -15.03
C ASN A 11 -2.48 -1.66 -14.90
N ASN A 12 -1.40 -1.18 -15.51
CA ASN A 12 -0.09 -1.85 -15.49
C ASN A 12 0.61 -1.73 -14.12
N GLU A 13 0.40 -0.63 -13.39
CA GLU A 13 1.05 -0.41 -12.09
C GLU A 13 0.62 -1.44 -11.05
N LEU A 14 -0.68 -1.77 -11.02
CA LEU A 14 -1.22 -2.87 -10.22
C LEU A 14 -0.61 -4.21 -10.62
N THR A 15 -0.36 -4.41 -11.91
CA THR A 15 0.24 -5.64 -12.41
C THR A 15 1.67 -5.77 -11.90
N THR A 16 2.46 -4.70 -12.01
CA THR A 16 3.83 -4.65 -11.49
C THR A 16 3.88 -4.85 -9.98
N LEU A 17 3.10 -4.08 -9.22
CA LEU A 17 3.08 -4.20 -7.76
C LEU A 17 2.64 -5.60 -7.31
N PHE A 18 1.65 -6.19 -7.97
CA PHE A 18 1.24 -7.57 -7.66
C PHE A 18 2.34 -8.58 -7.89
N ILE A 19 3.13 -8.44 -8.96
CA ILE A 19 4.25 -9.34 -9.24
C ILE A 19 5.35 -9.17 -8.19
N GLU A 20 5.71 -7.92 -7.86
CA GLU A 20 6.71 -7.62 -6.81
C GLU A 20 6.29 -8.19 -5.45
N GLU A 21 5.04 -7.97 -5.02
CA GLU A 21 4.53 -8.54 -3.77
C GLU A 21 4.53 -10.07 -3.78
N LEU A 22 4.26 -10.70 -4.93
CA LEU A 22 4.29 -12.14 -5.03
C LEU A 22 5.71 -12.70 -4.93
N GLU A 23 6.66 -12.09 -5.63
CA GLU A 23 8.06 -12.54 -5.59
C GLU A 23 8.68 -12.41 -4.19
N GLU A 24 8.25 -11.41 -3.40
CA GLU A 24 8.67 -11.24 -2.00
C GLU A 24 8.05 -12.27 -1.04
N ASN A 25 6.81 -12.72 -1.29
CA ASN A 25 6.03 -13.49 -0.30
C ASN A 25 5.78 -14.96 -0.68
N LEU A 26 6.04 -15.35 -1.93
CA LEU A 26 5.73 -16.70 -2.41
C LEU A 26 6.91 -17.66 -2.22
N ASP A 27 6.86 -18.46 -1.16
CA ASP A 27 7.81 -19.54 -0.91
C ASP A 27 7.38 -20.85 -1.60
N VAL A 28 7.73 -21.02 -2.88
CA VAL A 28 7.49 -22.27 -3.61
C VAL A 28 8.66 -22.70 -4.49
N ASP A 29 8.83 -24.02 -4.59
CA ASP A 29 9.94 -24.66 -5.32
C ASP A 29 10.00 -24.26 -6.80
N THR A 30 8.85 -24.08 -7.46
CA THR A 30 8.79 -23.66 -8.88
C THR A 30 7.45 -23.02 -9.20
N PHE A 31 7.48 -21.77 -9.65
CA PHE A 31 6.34 -21.08 -10.25
C PHE A 31 6.78 -20.31 -11.51
N SER A 32 5.83 -19.99 -12.36
CA SER A 32 6.05 -19.09 -13.49
C SER A 32 4.95 -18.04 -13.59
N ILE A 33 5.35 -16.83 -13.93
CA ILE A 33 4.47 -15.69 -14.17
C ILE A 33 4.49 -15.39 -15.67
N SER A 34 3.31 -15.27 -16.27
CA SER A 34 3.14 -14.81 -17.65
C SER A 34 2.20 -13.61 -17.66
N VAL A 35 2.66 -12.51 -18.26
CA VAL A 35 1.91 -11.26 -18.36
C VAL A 35 1.50 -11.05 -19.81
N LYS A 36 0.20 -10.81 -20.05
CA LYS A 36 -0.35 -10.44 -21.36
C LYS A 36 -1.31 -9.27 -21.21
N GLY A 37 -0.83 -8.06 -21.52
CA GLY A 37 -1.54 -6.81 -21.17
C GLY A 37 -1.74 -6.74 -19.65
N ASN A 38 -2.93 -6.38 -19.19
CA ASN A 38 -3.26 -6.30 -17.76
C ASN A 38 -3.72 -7.66 -17.18
N THR A 39 -3.33 -8.77 -17.79
CA THR A 39 -3.69 -10.11 -17.34
C THR A 39 -2.44 -10.86 -16.93
N VAL A 40 -2.42 -11.33 -15.69
CA VAL A 40 -1.33 -12.11 -15.11
C VAL A 40 -1.81 -13.54 -14.94
N LYS A 41 -1.09 -14.49 -15.54
CA LYS A 41 -1.26 -15.92 -15.30
C LYS A 41 -0.09 -16.41 -14.44
N ILE A 42 -0.40 -17.03 -13.31
CA ILE A 42 0.58 -17.66 -12.43
C ILE A 42 0.37 -19.16 -12.53
N THR A 43 1.44 -19.90 -12.79
CA THR A 43 1.43 -21.37 -12.84
C THR A 43 2.34 -21.91 -11.76
N ILE A 44 1.78 -22.73 -10.86
CA ILE A 44 2.50 -23.38 -9.78
C ILE A 44 2.68 -24.85 -10.14
N VAL A 45 3.91 -25.34 -10.02
CA VAL A 45 4.25 -26.76 -10.26
C VAL A 45 4.96 -27.31 -9.03
N SER A 46 4.33 -28.27 -8.34
CA SER A 46 4.98 -28.99 -7.24
C SER A 46 4.48 -30.44 -7.14
N ARG A 47 5.32 -31.31 -6.56
CA ARG A 47 4.95 -32.69 -6.22
C ARG A 47 4.11 -32.76 -4.95
N ASP A 48 4.24 -31.76 -4.06
CA ASP A 48 3.49 -31.66 -2.81
C ASP A 48 2.18 -30.87 -3.02
N ARG A 49 1.05 -31.51 -2.73
CA ARG A 49 -0.28 -30.90 -2.87
C ARG A 49 -0.52 -29.78 -1.86
N ASN A 50 0.01 -29.88 -0.64
CA ASN A 50 -0.17 -28.89 0.41
C ASN A 50 0.56 -27.59 0.05
N LYS A 51 1.80 -27.69 -0.47
CA LYS A 51 2.55 -26.54 -0.97
C LYS A 51 1.77 -25.78 -2.05
N VAL A 52 1.14 -26.49 -2.99
CA VAL A 52 0.36 -25.83 -4.04
C VAL A 52 -0.85 -25.11 -3.47
N PHE A 53 -1.57 -25.69 -2.50
CA PHE A 53 -2.71 -25.02 -1.90
C PHE A 53 -2.30 -23.78 -1.11
N HIS A 54 -1.26 -23.88 -0.30
CA HIS A 54 -0.73 -22.74 0.45
C HIS A 54 -0.32 -21.60 -0.50
N ALA A 55 0.41 -21.91 -1.56
CA ALA A 55 0.79 -20.95 -2.59
C ALA A 55 -0.41 -20.26 -3.25
N MET A 56 -1.47 -21.03 -3.53
CA MET A 56 -2.70 -20.46 -4.08
C MET A 56 -3.41 -19.51 -3.10
N GLU A 57 -3.34 -19.76 -1.79
CA GLU A 57 -3.88 -18.87 -0.76
C GLU A 57 -3.07 -17.57 -0.70
N VAL A 58 -1.75 -17.66 -0.59
CA VAL A 58 -0.83 -16.50 -0.63
C VAL A 58 -1.09 -15.65 -1.87
N ILE A 59 -1.20 -16.27 -3.05
CA ILE A 59 -1.45 -15.52 -4.29
C ILE A 59 -2.77 -14.75 -4.26
N LYS A 60 -3.84 -15.36 -3.71
CA LYS A 60 -5.16 -14.72 -3.63
C LYS A 60 -5.17 -13.59 -2.61
N GLU A 61 -4.49 -13.77 -1.48
CA GLU A 61 -4.33 -12.75 -0.44
C GLU A 61 -3.57 -11.54 -1.00
N THR A 62 -2.43 -11.78 -1.65
CA THR A 62 -1.65 -10.74 -2.32
C THR A 62 -2.47 -10.01 -3.38
N TYR A 63 -3.30 -10.73 -4.16
CA TYR A 63 -4.19 -10.10 -5.14
C TYR A 63 -5.22 -9.19 -4.47
N GLY A 64 -5.86 -9.66 -3.40
CA GLY A 64 -6.85 -8.89 -2.64
C GLY A 64 -6.24 -7.61 -2.05
N LYS A 65 -5.07 -7.75 -1.44
CA LYS A 65 -4.25 -6.66 -0.89
C LYS A 65 -3.96 -5.59 -1.93
N VAL A 66 -3.37 -5.97 -3.07
CA VAL A 66 -2.95 -5.03 -4.12
C VAL A 66 -4.15 -4.38 -4.82
N ARG A 67 -5.24 -5.14 -5.03
CA ARG A 67 -6.46 -4.60 -5.65
C ARG A 67 -7.07 -3.45 -4.82
N GLY A 68 -7.05 -3.56 -3.50
CA GLY A 68 -7.63 -2.54 -2.60
C GLY A 68 -6.99 -1.16 -2.71
N ILE A 69 -5.74 -1.08 -3.17
CA ILE A 69 -4.98 0.18 -3.29
C ILE A 69 -5.55 1.08 -4.39
N PHE A 70 -6.05 0.49 -5.48
CA PHE A 70 -6.51 1.22 -6.68
C PHE A 70 -7.99 1.00 -7.01
N SER A 71 -8.68 0.13 -6.27
CA SER A 71 -10.12 -0.08 -6.42
C SER A 71 -10.83 0.20 -5.11
N ARG A 72 -11.86 1.05 -5.17
CA ARG A 72 -12.75 1.29 -4.05
C ARG A 72 -13.61 0.06 -3.77
N ASP A 73 -13.92 -0.15 -2.50
CA ASP A 73 -14.87 -1.16 -2.07
C ASP A 73 -16.32 -0.65 -2.16
N ARG A 74 -17.26 -1.39 -1.53
CA ARG A 74 -18.68 -1.05 -1.54
C ARG A 74 -19.01 0.23 -0.77
N GLU A 75 -18.15 0.63 0.16
CA GLU A 75 -18.28 1.87 0.94
C GLU A 75 -17.62 3.06 0.24
N GLY A 76 -16.99 2.82 -0.92
CA GLY A 76 -16.30 3.85 -1.68
C GLY A 76 -14.88 4.13 -1.16
N LEU A 77 -14.30 3.22 -0.36
CA LEU A 77 -13.00 3.39 0.26
C LEU A 77 -11.93 2.53 -0.42
N TYR A 78 -10.74 3.08 -0.56
CA TYR A 78 -9.51 2.37 -0.85
C TYR A 78 -8.93 1.75 0.43
N SER A 79 -8.12 0.72 0.25
CA SER A 79 -7.42 -0.02 1.30
C SER A 79 -5.92 0.03 1.05
N TYR A 80 -5.17 0.69 1.92
CA TYR A 80 -3.72 0.80 1.81
C TYR A 80 -3.05 0.01 2.94
N PRO A 81 -2.48 -1.18 2.66
CA PRO A 81 -1.67 -1.89 3.63
C PRO A 81 -0.51 -1.01 4.07
N LEU A 82 -0.33 -0.82 5.37
CA LEU A 82 0.70 0.11 5.88
C LEU A 82 2.10 -0.33 5.45
N GLU A 83 2.37 -1.63 5.33
CA GLU A 83 3.67 -2.12 4.87
C GLU A 83 3.99 -1.73 3.42
N ILE A 84 3.00 -1.69 2.52
CA ILE A 84 3.20 -1.22 1.15
C ILE A 84 3.31 0.31 1.15
N LEU A 85 2.40 0.96 1.86
CA LEU A 85 2.30 2.42 1.89
C LEU A 85 3.59 3.08 2.40
N PHE A 86 4.23 2.45 3.39
CA PHE A 86 5.44 2.97 4.01
C PHE A 86 6.73 2.29 3.55
N ARG A 87 6.69 1.39 2.57
CA ARG A 87 7.88 0.66 2.06
C ARG A 87 9.03 1.59 1.67
N ASN A 88 8.71 2.73 1.06
CA ASN A 88 9.72 3.70 0.63
C ASN A 88 10.25 4.60 1.77
N PHE A 89 9.76 4.41 3.00
CA PHE A 89 10.07 5.22 4.17
C PHE A 89 10.60 4.39 5.36
N LEU A 90 10.97 3.12 5.15
CA LEU A 90 11.30 2.12 6.20
C LEU A 90 12.36 2.56 7.23
N ASN A 91 13.21 3.54 6.91
CA ASN A 91 14.24 4.05 7.82
C ASN A 91 13.81 5.29 8.62
N HIS A 92 12.55 5.70 8.51
CA HIS A 92 12.08 6.94 9.07
C HIS A 92 10.75 6.72 9.77
N PRO A 93 10.68 6.94 11.09
CA PRO A 93 9.42 6.81 11.81
C PRO A 93 8.42 7.80 11.23
N PHE A 94 7.37 7.26 10.61
CA PHE A 94 6.30 8.03 10.01
C PHE A 94 5.06 7.99 10.93
N PRO A 95 4.59 9.14 11.43
CA PRO A 95 3.41 9.19 12.29
C PRO A 95 2.13 9.06 11.44
N ILE A 96 1.61 7.83 11.34
CA ILE A 96 0.36 7.53 10.61
C ILE A 96 -0.83 8.36 11.12
N ASP A 97 -0.86 8.67 12.41
CA ASP A 97 -1.91 9.47 13.03
C ASP A 97 -1.98 10.89 12.44
N ILE A 98 -0.82 11.48 12.10
CA ILE A 98 -0.76 12.78 11.44
C ILE A 98 -1.36 12.71 10.04
N LEU A 99 -1.03 11.67 9.27
CA LEU A 99 -1.62 11.51 7.94
C LEU A 99 -3.15 11.43 8.03
N ILE A 100 -3.66 10.64 8.98
CA ILE A 100 -5.10 10.50 9.20
C ILE A 100 -5.73 11.83 9.61
N GLU A 101 -5.11 12.58 10.51
CA GLU A 101 -5.61 13.88 10.93
C GLU A 101 -5.62 14.88 9.76
N ILE A 102 -4.55 14.97 8.98
CA ILE A 102 -4.49 15.83 7.79
C ILE A 102 -5.60 15.46 6.79
N LEU A 103 -5.78 14.17 6.50
CA LEU A 103 -6.83 13.70 5.60
C LEU A 103 -8.23 14.08 6.10
N LYS A 104 -8.52 13.83 7.38
CA LYS A 104 -9.81 14.21 7.99
C LYS A 104 -10.06 15.71 7.91
N LYS A 105 -9.06 16.53 8.21
CA LYS A 105 -9.18 18.00 8.15
C LYS A 105 -9.40 18.51 6.72
N ARG A 106 -8.90 17.79 5.72
CA ARG A 106 -9.17 18.04 4.29
C ARG A 106 -10.51 17.49 3.80
N GLY A 107 -11.33 16.93 4.69
CA GLY A 107 -12.66 16.40 4.36
C GLY A 107 -12.68 14.97 3.83
N TYR A 108 -11.55 14.26 3.86
CA TYR A 108 -11.50 12.85 3.50
C TYR A 108 -11.91 11.94 4.66
N ILE A 109 -12.52 10.80 4.32
CA ILE A 109 -12.71 9.72 5.29
C ILE A 109 -11.34 9.07 5.47
N ALA A 110 -10.84 8.93 6.69
CA ALA A 110 -9.56 8.25 6.95
C ALA A 110 -9.57 7.56 8.33
N TYR A 111 -9.20 6.29 8.38
CA TYR A 111 -9.04 5.54 9.65
C TYR A 111 -8.14 4.30 9.46
N LEU A 112 -7.66 3.74 10.56
CA LEU A 112 -6.97 2.45 10.55
C LEU A 112 -7.95 1.31 10.78
N ASP A 113 -7.80 0.27 9.98
CA ASP A 113 -8.50 -1.00 10.15
C ASP A 113 -7.55 -2.15 9.81
N GLN A 114 -7.32 -3.05 10.76
CA GLN A 114 -6.51 -4.26 10.58
C GLN A 114 -5.18 -4.04 9.82
N GLY A 115 -4.38 -3.04 10.21
CA GLY A 115 -3.09 -2.74 9.56
C GLY A 115 -3.21 -2.08 8.19
N HIS A 116 -4.38 -1.56 7.83
CA HIS A 116 -4.63 -0.82 6.60
C HIS A 116 -5.11 0.60 6.92
N LEU A 117 -4.64 1.57 6.14
CA LEU A 117 -5.28 2.88 6.05
C LEU A 117 -6.48 2.77 5.10
N ARG A 118 -7.65 3.10 5.62
CA ARG A 118 -8.94 3.10 4.91
C ARG A 118 -9.35 4.52 4.58
N THR A 119 -9.49 4.86 3.31
CA THR A 119 -9.78 6.25 2.91
C THR A 119 -10.33 6.39 1.49
N ASN A 120 -11.00 7.50 1.20
CA ASN A 120 -11.61 7.79 -0.10
C ASN A 120 -10.72 8.62 -1.06
N ILE A 121 -9.52 9.01 -0.63
CA ILE A 121 -8.51 9.66 -1.48
C ILE A 121 -7.74 8.60 -2.28
N ASN A 122 -7.30 8.91 -3.50
CA ASN A 122 -6.63 7.94 -4.36
C ASN A 122 -5.12 7.78 -4.03
N PHE A 123 -4.52 6.72 -4.56
CA PHE A 123 -3.14 6.34 -4.27
C PHE A 123 -2.10 7.43 -4.61
N TYR A 124 -2.25 8.11 -5.75
CA TYR A 124 -1.29 9.12 -6.17
C TYR A 124 -1.34 10.34 -5.25
N GLU A 125 -2.54 10.79 -4.90
CA GLU A 125 -2.72 11.92 -3.97
C GLU A 125 -2.19 11.60 -2.57
N ILE A 126 -2.38 10.36 -2.11
CA ILE A 126 -1.78 9.86 -0.87
C ILE A 126 -0.25 9.87 -0.93
N ASN A 127 0.33 9.37 -2.01
CA ASN A 127 1.79 9.32 -2.14
C ASN A 127 2.40 10.72 -2.16
N GLU A 128 1.77 11.66 -2.86
CA GLU A 128 2.18 13.06 -2.82
C GLU A 128 2.10 13.63 -1.40
N LEU A 129 1.00 13.37 -0.68
CA LEU A 129 0.84 13.81 0.70
C LEU A 129 1.92 13.20 1.63
N LEU A 130 2.18 11.91 1.50
CA LEU A 130 3.23 11.20 2.24
C LEU A 130 4.61 11.78 1.98
N LEU A 131 4.97 12.00 0.72
CA LEU A 131 6.25 12.59 0.32
C LEU A 131 6.42 14.00 0.92
N ARG A 132 5.34 14.79 0.95
CA ARG A 132 5.37 16.14 1.54
C ARG A 132 5.55 16.07 3.06
N ILE A 133 4.78 15.24 3.76
CA ILE A 133 4.93 15.04 5.22
C ILE A 133 6.35 14.58 5.53
N PHE A 134 6.86 13.62 4.75
CA PHE A 134 8.21 13.07 4.91
C PHE A 134 9.27 14.16 4.79
N LYS A 135 9.24 14.99 3.75
CA LYS A 135 10.19 16.10 3.54
C LYS A 135 10.19 17.08 4.71
N ILE A 136 9.02 17.45 5.21
CA ILE A 136 8.90 18.34 6.38
C ILE A 136 9.50 17.66 7.61
N ASN A 137 9.13 16.40 7.87
CA ASN A 137 9.64 15.65 9.02
C ASN A 137 11.16 15.52 8.99
N GLN A 138 11.76 15.22 7.83
CA GLN A 138 13.23 15.19 7.68
C GLN A 138 13.88 16.52 8.03
N SER A 139 13.38 17.62 7.47
CA SER A 139 13.92 18.95 7.75
C SER A 139 13.86 19.29 9.25
N LEU A 140 12.82 18.83 9.95
CA LEU A 140 12.70 19.04 11.39
C LEU A 140 13.61 18.10 12.21
N ILE A 141 13.85 16.87 11.75
CA ILE A 141 14.84 15.94 12.34
C ILE A 141 16.24 16.55 12.26
N GLU A 142 16.62 17.08 11.09
CA GLU A 142 17.93 17.73 10.88
C GLU A 142 18.13 18.95 11.80
N LYS A 143 17.03 19.62 12.18
CA LYS A 143 17.02 20.74 13.13
C LYS A 143 16.99 20.30 14.59
N ASN A 144 17.09 19.00 14.88
CA ASN A 144 17.00 18.42 16.23
C ASN A 144 15.71 18.78 16.98
N ILE A 145 14.59 18.93 16.27
CA ILE A 145 13.29 19.18 16.89
C ILE A 145 12.75 17.88 17.49
N ASP A 146 12.28 17.95 18.73
CA ASP A 146 11.73 16.78 19.43
C ASP A 146 10.48 16.23 18.70
N PRO A 147 10.21 14.91 18.80
CA PRO A 147 9.09 14.28 18.09
C PRO A 147 7.76 15.01 18.28
N SER A 148 7.37 15.36 19.51
CA SER A 148 6.05 15.94 19.79
C SER A 148 5.86 17.32 19.16
N THR A 149 6.92 18.12 19.12
CA THR A 149 6.90 19.42 18.44
C THR A 149 6.87 19.24 16.91
N ARG A 150 7.56 18.22 16.37
CA ARG A 150 7.51 17.92 14.93
C ARG A 150 6.09 17.62 14.48
N GLU A 151 5.35 16.82 15.24
CA GLU A 151 3.98 16.45 14.86
C GLU A 151 3.08 17.68 14.71
N LYS A 152 3.14 18.60 15.69
CA LYS A 152 2.39 19.85 15.68
C LYS A 152 2.76 20.75 14.49
N LEU A 153 4.05 20.89 14.21
CA LEU A 153 4.54 21.73 13.11
C LEU A 153 4.13 21.17 11.75
N ILE A 154 4.15 19.84 11.58
CA ILE A 154 3.66 19.20 10.36
C ILE A 154 2.17 19.50 10.22
N LEU A 155 1.35 19.25 11.25
CA LEU A 155 -0.09 19.52 11.20
C LEU A 155 -0.38 20.99 10.84
N GLN A 156 0.31 21.93 11.47
CA GLN A 156 0.16 23.36 11.20
C GLN A 156 0.48 23.71 9.74
N ALA A 157 1.59 23.19 9.19
CA ALA A 157 1.98 23.44 7.81
C ALA A 157 0.90 23.02 6.79
N PHE A 158 0.16 21.94 7.07
CA PHE A 158 -0.94 21.49 6.21
C PHE A 158 -2.26 22.22 6.45
N LEU A 159 -2.44 22.83 7.63
CA LEU A 159 -3.61 23.62 7.97
C LEU A 159 -3.58 25.01 7.33
N GLU A 160 -2.45 25.69 7.38
CA GLU A 160 -2.27 27.04 6.79
C GLU A 160 -2.46 27.05 5.26
N GLU A 161 -2.31 25.90 4.60
CA GLU A 161 -2.59 25.72 3.17
C GLU A 161 -4.08 25.58 2.84
N SER A 162 -4.88 25.15 3.81
CA SER A 162 -6.32 24.89 3.61
C SER A 162 -7.15 26.17 3.75
N GLU A 163 -6.55 27.25 4.26
CA GLU A 163 -7.17 28.57 4.47
C GLU A 163 -6.85 29.58 3.36
N LYS A 164 -6.08 29.19 2.34
CA LYS A 164 -5.77 30.01 1.16
C LYS A 164 -6.58 29.57 -0.06
#